data_AF-A0A7L2LQY6-F1
#
_entry.id   AF-A0A7L2LQY6-F1
#
_cell.length_a   1.000
_cell.length_b   1.000
_cell.length_c   1.000
_cell.angle_alpha   90.00
_cell.angle_beta   90.00
_cell.angle_gamma   90.00
#
_symmetry.space_group_name_H-M   'P 1'
#
loop_
_entity.id
_entity.type
_entity.pdbx_description
1 polymer ?
#
loop_
_entity_poly.entity_id
_entity_poly.type
_entity_poly.pdbx_seq_one_letter_code
_entity_poly.pdbx_strand_id
1 'polypeptide(L)' 'RCRGRTLPPAERSSELDFSTFLSIMHRQLQQEQPEREILRALAALDPQGTGTISAAELRAKLTGLGERLSPEE' A
#
# COMPACT_ATOMS: atom_id res chain seq x y z
N ARG A 1 -13.63 12.64 -11.90
CA ARG A 1 -12.84 13.07 -13.08
C ARG A 1 -11.38 12.71 -12.83
N CYS A 2 -11.02 11.44 -13.03
CA CYS A 2 -9.66 10.95 -12.81
C CYS A 2 -8.77 11.49 -13.94
N ARG A 3 -7.76 12.29 -13.61
CA ARG A 3 -6.75 12.69 -14.59
C ARG A 3 -5.81 11.50 -14.78
N GLY A 4 -6.03 10.73 -15.84
CA GLY A 4 -5.05 9.76 -16.32
C GLY A 4 -3.77 10.49 -16.69
N ARG A 5 -2.65 10.16 -16.05
CA ARG A 5 -1.32 10.60 -16.48
C ARG A 5 -0.71 9.52 -17.34
N THR A 6 -0.55 9.84 -18.62
CA THR A 6 0.28 9.09 -19.55
C THR A 6 1.73 9.15 -19.06
N LEU A 7 2.26 8.02 -18.62
CA LEU A 7 3.70 7.87 -18.43
C LEU A 7 4.38 7.98 -19.80
N PRO A 8 5.58 8.58 -19.91
CA PRO A 8 6.36 8.48 -21.14
C PRO A 8 6.54 6.99 -21.50
N PRO A 9 6.58 6.63 -22.79
CA PRO A 9 6.77 5.24 -23.17
C PRO A 9 8.09 4.77 -22.57
N ALA A 10 8.00 3.99 -21.49
CA ALA A 10 9.09 3.12 -21.12
C ALA A 10 9.28 2.25 -22.36
N GLU A 11 10.43 2.39 -23.02
CA GLU A 11 10.84 1.40 -24.00
C GLU A 11 10.67 0.06 -23.30
N ARG A 12 9.76 -0.76 -23.83
CA ARG A 12 9.50 -2.10 -23.32
C ARG A 12 10.69 -2.96 -23.69
N SER A 13 11.83 -2.71 -23.05
CA SER A 13 12.85 -3.72 -22.87
C SER A 13 12.19 -4.82 -22.03
N SER A 14 12.17 -6.03 -22.58
CA SER A 14 11.65 -7.23 -21.92
C SER A 14 12.43 -7.62 -20.67
N GLU A 15 13.56 -6.96 -20.41
CA GLU A 15 14.37 -7.12 -19.21
C GLU A 15 14.46 -5.79 -18.45
N LEU A 16 14.06 -5.87 -17.18
CA LEU A 16 14.11 -4.78 -16.22
C LEU A 16 15.47 -4.86 -15.54
N ASP A 17 16.41 -4.01 -15.98
CA ASP A 17 17.73 -3.94 -15.34
C ASP A 17 17.62 -3.38 -13.91
N PHE A 18 18.57 -3.74 -13.05
CA PHE A 18 18.53 -3.34 -11.63
C PHE A 18 18.57 -1.82 -11.42
N SER A 19 19.25 -1.07 -12.28
CA SER A 19 19.34 0.39 -12.17
C SER A 19 18.01 1.08 -12.52
N THR A 20 17.29 0.52 -13.49
CA THR A 20 15.95 0.91 -13.89
C THR A 20 14.95 0.56 -12.78
N PHE A 21 15.07 -0.62 -12.17
CA PHE A 21 14.28 -0.98 -10.98
C PHE A 21 14.42 0.04 -9.85
N LEU A 22 15.66 0.34 -9.46
CA LEU A 22 15.94 1.30 -8.40
C LEU A 22 15.41 2.70 -8.73
N SER A 23 15.52 3.14 -9.98
CA SER A 23 15.00 4.43 -10.43
C SER A 23 13.48 4.51 -10.35
N ILE A 24 12.79 3.42 -10.72
CA ILE A 24 11.33 3.31 -10.60
C ILE A 24 10.91 3.34 -9.13
N MET A 25 11.54 2.51 -8.28
CA MET A 25 11.24 2.43 -6.85
C MET A 25 11.53 3.75 -6.13
N HIS A 26 12.66 4.40 -6.42
CA HIS A 26 13.01 5.69 -5.84
C HIS A 26 11.95 6.75 -6.20
N ARG A 27 11.52 6.79 -7.46
CA ARG A 27 10.46 7.70 -7.88
C ARG A 27 9.11 7.38 -7.24
N GLN A 28 8.75 6.11 -7.09
CA GLN A 28 7.52 5.70 -6.41
C GLN A 28 7.52 6.14 -4.94
N LEU A 29 8.60 5.88 -4.21
CA LEU A 29 8.72 6.24 -2.80
C LEU A 29 8.57 7.74 -2.54
N GLN A 30 9.01 8.59 -3.47
CA GLN A 30 8.85 10.05 -3.35
C GLN A 30 7.44 10.56 -3.69
N GLN A 31 6.62 9.76 -4.39
CA GLN A 31 5.27 10.14 -4.82
C GLN A 31 4.20 9.53 -3.93
N GLU A 32 4.48 8.34 -3.39
CA GLU A 32 3.62 7.67 -2.42
C GLU A 32 3.60 8.47 -1.13
N GLN A 33 2.42 8.63 -0.54
CA GLN A 33 2.24 9.23 0.78
C GLN A 33 1.86 8.09 1.72
N PRO A 34 2.81 7.17 2.03
CA PRO A 34 2.51 5.92 2.71
C PRO A 34 1.81 6.17 4.05
N GLU A 35 2.22 7.20 4.78
CA GLU A 35 1.56 7.61 6.02
C GLU A 35 0.07 7.89 5.82
N ARG A 36 -0.30 8.63 4.77
CA ARG A 36 -1.71 8.97 4.51
C ARG A 36 -2.52 7.76 4.08
N GLU A 37 -1.92 6.85 3.32
CA GLU A 37 -2.59 5.63 2.89
C GLU A 37 -2.80 4.65 4.05
N ILE A 38 -1.77 4.47 4.89
CA ILE A 38 -1.86 3.67 6.12
C ILE A 38 -2.94 4.25 7.05
N LEU A 39 -2.94 5.57 7.28
CA LEU A 39 -3.95 6.22 8.12
C LEU A 39 -5.36 6.06 7.55
N ARG A 40 -5.54 6.17 6.23
CA ARG A 40 -6.84 5.95 5.58
C ARG A 40 -7.31 4.50 5.72
N ALA A 41 -6.41 3.54 5.54
CA ALA A 41 -6.71 2.13 5.70
C ALA A 41 -7.14 1.85 7.16
N LEU A 42 -6.38 2.31 8.15
CA LEU A 42 -6.72 2.16 9.56
C LEU A 42 -8.04 2.85 9.91
N ALA A 43 -8.28 4.06 9.41
CA ALA A 43 -9.56 4.75 9.61
C ALA A 43 -10.75 3.99 9.00
N ALA A 44 -10.56 3.29 7.87
CA ALA A 44 -11.60 2.43 7.30
C ALA A 44 -11.86 1.17 8.13
N LEU A 45 -10.89 0.74 8.95
CA LEU A 45 -11.05 -0.40 9.87
C LEU A 45 -11.79 -0.01 11.16
N ASP A 46 -11.74 1.26 11.57
CA ASP A 46 -12.44 1.84 12.74
C ASP A 46 -13.67 2.67 12.34
N PRO A 47 -14.82 2.04 12.05
CA PRO A 47 -16.04 2.74 11.64
C PRO A 47 -16.62 3.65 12.72
N GLN A 48 -16.23 3.46 13.99
CA GLN A 48 -16.71 4.27 15.11
C GLN A 48 -15.87 5.53 15.33
N GLY A 49 -14.72 5.66 14.65
CA GLY A 49 -13.85 6.82 14.75
C GLY A 49 -13.27 7.04 16.15
N THR A 50 -13.09 5.95 16.90
CA THR A 50 -12.48 5.96 18.24
C THR A 50 -10.99 6.28 18.21
N GLY A 51 -10.34 6.09 17.06
CA GLY A 51 -8.89 6.22 16.88
C GLY A 51 -8.11 5.01 17.41
N THR A 52 -8.80 3.94 17.82
CA THR A 52 -8.19 2.73 18.39
C THR A 52 -8.85 1.49 17.80
N ILE A 53 -8.06 0.45 17.54
CA ILE A 53 -8.56 -0.84 17.05
C ILE A 53 -7.97 -1.92 17.96
N SER A 54 -8.79 -2.88 18.39
CA SER A 54 -8.30 -3.99 19.19
C SER A 54 -7.47 -4.97 18.34
N ALA A 55 -6.46 -5.60 18.93
CA ALA A 55 -5.64 -6.59 18.23
C ALA A 55 -6.48 -7.73 17.62
N ALA A 56 -7.51 -8.18 18.35
CA ALA A 56 -8.41 -9.23 17.87
C ALA A 56 -9.22 -8.80 16.63
N GLU A 57 -9.73 -7.58 16.61
CA GLU A 57 -10.48 -7.04 15.48
C GLU A 57 -9.58 -6.82 14.26
N LEU A 58 -8.37 -6.29 14.48
CA LEU A 58 -7.39 -6.12 13.42
C LEU A 58 -7.01 -7.47 12.81
N ARG A 59 -6.70 -8.48 13.63
CA ARG A 59 -6.40 -9.85 13.17
C ARG A 59 -7.55 -10.46 12.39
N ALA A 60 -8.79 -10.30 12.87
CA ALA A 60 -9.97 -10.82 12.18
C ALA A 60 -10.14 -10.19 10.79
N LYS A 61 -9.96 -8.87 10.67
CA LYS A 61 -10.05 -8.16 9.39
C LYS A 61 -8.91 -8.56 8.43
N LEU A 62 -7.67 -8.63 8.92
CA LEU A 62 -6.51 -9.03 8.11
C LEU A 62 -6.64 -10.48 7.62
N THR A 63 -7.04 -11.41 8.50
CA THR A 63 -7.33 -12.80 8.12
C THR A 63 -8.46 -12.89 7.11
N GLY A 64 -9.49 -12.05 7.24
CA GLY A 64 -10.60 -11.96 6.27
C GLY A 64 -10.18 -11.45 4.88
N LEU A 65 -9.08 -10.69 4.78
CA LEU A 65 -8.48 -10.26 3.51
C LEU A 65 -7.54 -11.30 2.90
N GLY A 66 -7.33 -12.43 3.59
CA GLY A 66 -6.48 -13.54 3.12
C GLY A 66 -5.06 -13.51 3.69
N GLU A 67 -4.74 -12.58 4.59
CA GLU A 67 -3.43 -12.56 5.26
C GLU A 67 -3.33 -13.66 6.33
N ARG A 68 -2.18 -14.33 6.37
CA ARG A 68 -1.92 -15.40 7.34
C ARG A 68 -1.02 -14.87 8.45
N LEU A 69 -1.63 -14.55 9.58
CA LEU A 69 -0.92 -14.10 10.77
C LEU A 69 -0.65 -15.28 11.71
N SER A 70 0.59 -15.39 12.18
CA SER A 70 0.94 -16.28 13.29
C SER A 70 0.37 -15.72 14.62
N PRO A 71 0.20 -16.55 15.66
CA PRO A 71 -0.38 -16.09 16.92
C PRO A 71 0.46 -15.02 17.64
N GLU A 72 1.74 -14.88 17.28
CA GLU A 72 2.68 -13.88 17.81
C GLU A 72 2.63 -12.54 17.06
N GLU A 73 2.04 -12.51 15.86
CA GLU A 73 1.83 -11.32 15.00
C GLU A 73 0.45 -10.70 15.21
#